data_AF-A0AAU4N389-F1
#
_entry.id   AF-A0AAU4N389-F1
#
_cell.length_a   1.000
_cell.length_b   1.000
_cell.length_c   1.000
_cell.angle_alpha   90.00
_cell.angle_beta   90.00
_cell.angle_gamma   90.00
#
_symmetry.space_group_name_H-M   'P 1'
#
loop_
_entity.id
_entity.type
_entity.pdbx_description
1 polymer ?
#
loop_
_entity_poly.entity_id
_entity_poly.type
_entity_poly.pdbx_seq_one_letter_code
_entity_poly.pdbx_strand_id
1 'polypeptide(L)'
;MRLEVGIAPTPGAIFYRLEVKARLKSDSGDYVGEVEVAVVTRYDVGEGGIPAEDILQEFADREAVTVAFPYAREGVQSLAARIGFAGVLIPFLGPAANLEEIAPK
;
A
#
# COMPACT_ATOMS: atom_id res chain seq x y z
N MET A 1 4.06 5.59 0.18
CA MET A 1 3.52 4.28 -0.23
C MET A 1 4.28 3.86 -1.45
N ARG A 2 4.59 2.58 -1.56
CA ARG A 2 5.31 2.01 -2.68
C ARG A 2 4.56 0.75 -3.11
N LEU A 3 4.41 0.55 -4.42
CA LEU A 3 3.87 -0.67 -4.97
C LEU A 3 4.99 -1.40 -5.71
N GLU A 4 5.17 -2.68 -5.42
CA GLU A 4 6.07 -3.56 -6.15
C GLU A 4 5.25 -4.66 -6.82
N VAL A 5 5.59 -5.02 -8.05
CA VAL A 5 5.01 -6.16 -8.77
C VAL A 5 6.00 -7.31 -8.75
N GLY A 6 5.51 -8.50 -8.45
CA GLY A 6 6.25 -9.75 -8.51
C GLY A 6 5.48 -10.77 -9.34
N ILE A 7 6.18 -11.45 -10.24
CA ILE A 7 5.58 -12.54 -11.02
C ILE A 7 5.93 -13.86 -10.32
N ALA A 8 4.93 -14.70 -10.08
CA ALA A 8 5.14 -16.00 -9.47
C ALA A 8 6.04 -16.87 -10.37
N PRO A 9 6.94 -17.69 -9.80
CA PRO A 9 7.64 -18.72 -10.57
C PRO A 9 6.68 -19.79 -11.12
N THR A 10 5.49 -19.91 -10.53
CA THR A 10 4.42 -20.80 -10.99
C THR A 10 3.55 -20.09 -12.04
N PRO A 11 3.28 -20.69 -13.20
CA PRO A 11 2.43 -20.07 -14.22
C PRO A 11 1.05 -19.69 -13.69
N GLY A 12 0.56 -18.51 -14.06
CA GLY A 12 -0.84 -18.11 -13.83
C GLY A 12 -1.10 -17.29 -12.56
N ALA A 13 -0.08 -16.79 -11.86
CA ALA A 13 -0.27 -15.88 -10.73
C ALA A 13 0.63 -14.64 -10.79
N ILE A 14 0.05 -13.48 -10.50
CA ILE A 14 0.75 -12.20 -10.32
C ILE A 14 0.58 -11.78 -8.86
N PHE A 15 1.66 -11.28 -8.26
CA PHE A 15 1.66 -10.72 -6.93
C PHE A 15 1.91 -9.21 -7.00
N TYR A 16 1.16 -8.46 -6.22
CA TYR A 16 1.46 -7.05 -5.96
C TYR A 16 1.69 -6.88 -4.47
N ARG A 17 2.73 -6.13 -4.12
CA ARG A 17 3.09 -5.77 -2.75
C ARG A 17 2.93 -4.27 -2.57
N LEU A 18 1.94 -3.87 -1.79
CA LEU A 18 1.73 -2.50 -1.37
C LEU A 18 2.42 -2.27 -0.03
N GLU A 19 3.40 -1.37 0.01
CA GLU A 19 4.07 -0.94 1.23
C GLU A 19 3.63 0.47 1.63
N VAL A 20 3.20 0.61 2.88
CA VAL A 20 2.86 1.88 3.50
C VAL A 20 3.76 2.09 4.71
N LYS A 21 4.49 3.21 4.70
CA LYS A 21 5.36 3.66 5.79
C LYS A 21 4.82 4.99 6.28
N ALA A 22 4.40 5.04 7.54
CA ALA A 22 3.82 6.21 8.17
C ALA A 22 4.72 6.66 9.32
N ARG A 23 5.25 7.88 9.23
CA ARG A 23 5.98 8.51 10.33
C ARG A 23 4.98 9.21 11.23
N LEU A 24 5.01 8.87 12.51
CA LEU A 24 4.17 9.46 13.52
C LEU A 24 4.89 10.65 14.14
N LYS A 25 4.15 11.71 14.42
CA LYS A 25 4.63 12.89 15.13
C LYS A 25 3.66 13.25 16.25
N SER A 26 4.18 13.78 17.35
CA SER A 26 3.35 14.39 18.40
C SER A 26 2.75 15.72 17.94
N ASP A 27 1.88 16.30 18.76
CA ASP A 27 1.32 17.64 18.54
C ASP A 27 2.39 18.74 18.55
N SER A 28 3.51 18.52 19.26
CA SER A 28 4.69 19.39 19.22
C SER A 28 5.52 19.25 17.94
N GLY A 29 5.19 18.28 17.08
CA GLY A 29 5.91 17.98 15.84
C GLY A 29 7.10 17.04 16.01
N ASP A 30 7.36 16.55 17.22
CA ASP A 30 8.46 15.64 17.50
C ASP A 30 8.19 14.26 16.89
N TYR A 31 9.24 13.62 16.36
CA TYR A 31 9.13 12.26 15.85
C TYR A 31 8.98 11.27 17.00
N VAL A 32 7.93 10.47 16.95
CA VAL A 32 7.57 9.52 18.03
C VAL A 32 7.70 8.06 17.61
N GLY A 33 7.74 7.79 16.31
CA GLY A 33 7.87 6.44 15.79
C GLY A 33 7.43 6.31 14.34
N GLU A 34 7.50 5.08 13.86
CA GLU A 34 7.18 4.74 12.49
C GLU A 34 6.45 3.41 12.45
N VAL A 35 5.47 3.34 11.55
CA VAL A 35 4.69 2.16 11.29
C VAL A 35 4.88 1.77 9.83
N GLU A 36 5.24 0.51 9.60
CA GLU A 36 5.39 -0.07 8.28
C GLU A 36 4.42 -1.23 8.12
N VAL A 37 3.67 -1.22 7.02
CA VAL A 37 2.73 -2.27 6.66
C VAL A 37 2.97 -2.66 5.21
N ALA A 38 3.11 -3.96 4.97
CA ALA A 38 3.14 -4.54 3.63
C ALA A 38 1.92 -5.44 3.43
N VAL A 39 1.17 -5.18 2.37
CA VAL A 39 0.04 -6.02 1.94
C VAL A 39 0.42 -6.68 0.63
N VAL A 40 0.34 -8.01 0.59
CA VAL A 40 0.58 -8.78 -0.63
C VAL A 40 -0.76 -9.31 -1.14
N THR A 41 -1.10 -8.93 -2.36
CA THR A 41 -2.28 -9.40 -3.08
C THR A 41 -1.85 -10.36 -4.18
N ARG A 42 -2.55 -11.49 -4.29
CA ARG A 42 -2.38 -12.46 -5.38
C ARG A 42 -3.55 -12.34 -6.34
N TYR A 43 -3.24 -12.28 -7.63
CA TYR A 43 -4.21 -12.34 -8.72
C TYR A 43 -3.91 -13.54 -9.59
N ASP A 44 -4.95 -14.31 -9.90
CA ASP A 44 -4.84 -15.38 -10.88
C ASP A 44 -5.04 -14.80 -12.28
N VAL A 45 -4.18 -15.23 -13.21
CA VAL A 45 -4.23 -14.82 -14.61
C VAL A 45 -5.05 -15.86 -15.36
N GLY A 46 -6.04 -15.39 -16.12
CA GLY A 46 -6.85 -16.23 -16.98
C GLY A 46 -6.08 -16.88 -18.13
N GLU A 47 -6.81 -17.50 -19.06
CA GLU A 47 -6.22 -18.08 -20.26
C GLU A 47 -5.46 -17.02 -21.07
N GLY A 48 -4.28 -17.38 -21.59
CA GLY A 48 -3.44 -16.49 -22.42
C GLY A 48 -2.03 -16.23 -21.87
N GLY A 49 -1.71 -16.67 -20.65
CA GLY A 49 -0.38 -16.49 -20.05
C GLY A 49 -0.18 -15.12 -19.42
N ILE A 50 1.06 -14.80 -19.04
CA ILE A 50 1.38 -13.55 -18.32
C ILE A 50 1.16 -12.35 -19.26
N PRO A 51 0.35 -11.33 -18.86
CA PRO A 51 0.15 -10.12 -19.65
C PRO A 51 1.44 -9.34 -19.89
N ALA A 52 1.43 -8.49 -20.91
CA ALA A 52 2.53 -7.55 -21.16
C ALA A 52 2.72 -6.58 -19.99
N GLU A 53 3.94 -6.07 -19.83
CA GLU A 53 4.36 -5.24 -18.68
C GLU A 53 3.55 -3.95 -18.55
N ASP A 54 3.16 -3.33 -19.66
CA ASP A 54 2.30 -2.15 -19.70
C ASP A 54 0.90 -2.42 -19.12
N ILE A 55 0.32 -3.57 -19.45
CA ILE A 55 -0.97 -4.02 -18.90
C ILE A 55 -0.84 -4.30 -17.40
N LEU A 56 0.25 -4.95 -16.99
CA LEU A 56 0.52 -5.21 -15.57
C LEU A 56 0.65 -3.90 -14.79
N GLN A 57 1.28 -2.88 -15.36
CA GLN A 57 1.44 -1.57 -14.75
C GLN A 57 0.10 -0.82 -14.70
N GLU A 58 -0.70 -0.81 -15.78
CA GLU A 58 -2.03 -0.21 -15.76
C GLU A 58 -2.94 -0.86 -14.71
N PHE A 59 -2.91 -2.19 -14.61
CA PHE A 59 -3.65 -2.91 -13.58
C PHE A 59 -3.17 -2.53 -12.17
N ALA A 60 -1.85 -2.40 -11.98
CA ALA A 60 -1.25 -1.94 -10.74
C ALA A 60 -1.82 -0.57 -10.34
N ASP A 61 -1.83 0.35 -11.30
CA ASP A 61 -2.20 1.76 -11.17
C ASP A 61 -3.71 1.99 -11.12
N ARG A 62 -4.55 0.96 -11.17
CA ARG A 62 -6.02 1.13 -11.12
C ARG A 62 -6.65 0.24 -10.09
N GLU A 63 -6.29 -1.04 -10.09
CA GLU A 63 -7.00 -2.07 -9.35
C GLU A 63 -6.18 -2.57 -8.17
N ALA A 64 -4.89 -2.88 -8.37
CA ALA A 64 -4.10 -3.53 -7.32
C ALA A 64 -3.96 -2.66 -6.06
N VAL A 65 -3.67 -1.37 -6.23
CA VAL A 65 -3.59 -0.42 -5.11
C VAL A 65 -4.96 -0.26 -4.43
N THR A 66 -6.03 -0.15 -5.20
CA THR A 66 -7.40 0.03 -4.69
C THR A 66 -7.84 -1.15 -3.82
N VAL A 67 -7.46 -2.37 -4.20
CA VAL A 67 -7.75 -3.59 -3.43
C VAL A 67 -6.88 -3.69 -2.18
N ALA A 68 -5.58 -3.39 -2.27
CA ALA A 68 -4.65 -3.55 -1.16
C ALA A 68 -4.76 -2.43 -0.10
N PHE A 69 -5.17 -1.22 -0.52
CA PHE A 69 -5.13 -0.03 0.33
C PHE A 69 -5.98 -0.11 1.61
N PRO A 70 -7.23 -0.62 1.60
CA PRO A 70 -8.03 -0.73 2.83
C PRO A 70 -7.32 -1.55 3.93
N TYR A 71 -6.67 -2.65 3.55
CA TYR A 71 -5.91 -3.50 4.46
C TYR A 71 -4.65 -2.81 4.98
N ALA A 72 -3.95 -2.07 4.11
CA ALA A 72 -2.78 -1.31 4.53
C ALA A 72 -3.17 -0.19 5.51
N ARG A 73 -4.27 0.52 5.21
CA ARG A 73 -4.84 1.55 6.08
C ARG A 73 -5.24 0.99 7.44
N GLU A 74 -5.96 -0.13 7.48
CA GLU A 74 -6.34 -0.80 8.73
C GLU A 74 -5.10 -1.25 9.52
N GLY A 75 -4.10 -1.83 8.85
CA GLY A 75 -2.85 -2.26 9.47
C GLY A 75 -2.13 -1.10 10.15
N VAL A 76 -2.03 0.07 9.49
CA VAL A 76 -1.38 1.23 10.10
C VAL A 76 -2.19 1.75 11.28
N GLN A 77 -3.52 1.84 11.15
CA GLN A 77 -4.39 2.26 12.25
C GLN A 77 -4.26 1.36 13.47
N SER A 78 -4.24 0.05 13.25
CA SER A 78 -4.10 -0.95 14.30
C SER A 78 -2.74 -0.87 15.00
N LEU A 79 -1.65 -0.73 14.23
CA LEU A 79 -0.30 -0.62 14.78
C LEU A 79 -0.07 0.71 15.50
N ALA A 80 -0.54 1.83 14.94
CA ALA A 80 -0.45 3.15 15.57
C ALA A 80 -1.21 3.19 16.91
N ALA A 81 -2.41 2.61 16.97
CA ALA A 81 -3.20 2.55 18.19
C ALA A 81 -2.46 1.79 19.33
N ARG A 82 -1.71 0.73 18.99
CA ARG A 82 -0.93 -0.05 19.97
C ARG A 82 0.21 0.73 20.62
N ILE A 83 0.68 1.79 19.98
CA ILE A 83 1.72 2.68 20.51
C ILE A 83 1.17 4.02 20.99
N GLY A 84 -0.14 4.10 21.23
CA GLY A 84 -0.80 5.27 21.81
C GLY A 84 -1.30 6.31 20.80
N PHE A 85 -1.18 6.05 19.50
CA PHE A 85 -1.64 6.94 18.43
C PHE A 85 -2.98 6.46 17.87
N ALA A 86 -4.07 6.79 18.55
CA ALA A 86 -5.42 6.52 18.09
C ALA A 86 -5.85 7.50 16.99
N GLY A 87 -6.72 7.06 16.07
CA GLY A 87 -7.36 7.96 15.09
C GLY A 87 -6.48 8.38 13.91
N VAL A 88 -5.36 7.70 13.65
CA VAL A 88 -4.54 7.96 12.45
C VAL A 88 -5.39 7.75 11.20
N LEU A 89 -5.55 8.80 10.39
CA LEU A 89 -6.25 8.75 9.12
C LEU A 89 -5.23 8.76 7.99
N ILE A 90 -5.18 7.67 7.23
CA ILE A 90 -4.43 7.62 5.96
C ILE A 90 -5.41 7.91 4.83
N PRO A 91 -5.30 9.06 4.16
CA PRO A 91 -6.11 9.35 3.00
C PRO A 91 -5.73 8.44 1.84
N PHE A 92 -6.71 7.97 1.09
CA PHE A 92 -6.45 7.36 -0.20
C PHE A 92 -6.12 8.47 -1.18
N LEU A 93 -4.85 8.58 -1.57
CA LEU A 93 -4.43 9.56 -2.56
C LEU A 93 -4.52 9.02 -4.00
N GLY A 94 -4.98 7.78 -4.14
CA GLY A 94 -5.00 7.08 -5.41
C GLY A 94 -3.63 6.48 -5.78
N PRO A 95 -3.61 5.68 -6.86
CA PRO A 95 -2.42 4.98 -7.34
C PRO A 95 -1.32 5.92 -7.87
N ALA A 96 -1.66 7.11 -8.35
CA ALA A 96 -0.71 8.08 -8.91
C ALA A 96 -0.10 9.06 -7.89
N ALA A 97 -0.40 8.91 -6.59
CA ALA A 97 0.03 9.89 -5.59
C ALA A 97 1.38 9.55 -4.96
N ASN A 98 2.36 10.41 -5.22
CA ASN A 98 3.58 10.49 -4.44
C ASN A 98 3.27 11.06 -3.05
N LEU A 99 3.53 10.27 -2.01
CA LEU A 99 3.23 10.58 -0.60
C LEU A 99 4.29 11.43 0.10
N GLU A 100 5.01 12.28 -0.62
CA GLU A 100 6.03 13.15 0.00
C GLU A 100 5.42 14.32 0.80
N GLU A 101 4.14 14.66 0.60
CA GLU A 101 3.45 15.69 1.38
C GLU A 101 2.09 15.22 1.89
N ILE A 102 2.05 14.81 3.18
CA ILE A 102 0.84 14.88 3.98
C ILE A 102 1.14 15.84 5.13
N ALA A 103 0.61 17.06 5.05
CA ALA A 103 0.57 17.99 6.16
C ALA A 103 -0.62 17.62 7.08
N PRO A 104 -0.44 17.61 8.41
CA PRO A 104 -1.57 17.51 9.32
C PRO A 104 -2.44 18.78 9.19
N LYS A 105 -3.76 18.60 9.29
CA LYS A 105 -4.68 19.69 9.65
C LYS A 105 -4.81 19.73 11.16
#